data_AF-A0A1F8C4H9-F1
#
_entry.id   AF-A0A1F8C4H9-F1
#
_cell.length_a   1.000
_cell.length_b   1.000
_cell.length_c   1.000
_cell.angle_alpha   90.00
_cell.angle_beta   90.00
_cell.angle_gamma   90.00
#
_symmetry.space_group_name_H-M   'P 1'
#
loop_
_entity.id
_entity.type
_entity.pdbx_description
1 polymer ?
#
loop_
_entity_poly.entity_id
_entity_poly.type
_entity_poly.pdbx_seq_one_letter_code
_entity_poly.pdbx_strand_id
1 'polypeptide(L)'
;MKLLQNLNHQINRWAKRKFLQISVFNLVIILLFLLRSAGYFDPYFLISVNLIVTVALILAIPLLGANSRTMFVASLVFWLFVGFLRVLNLDVWAERTAVYTYEALVIGVVLLIYEEIKNKNFHRG
;
A
#
# COMPACT_ATOMS: atom_id res chain seq x y z
N MET A 1 -2.59 -29.57 2.78
CA MET A 1 -4.02 -29.18 2.89
C MET A 1 -4.38 -28.44 4.17
N LYS A 2 -4.00 -28.91 5.38
CA LYS A 2 -4.35 -28.25 6.67
C LYS A 2 -3.86 -26.79 6.79
N LEU A 3 -2.69 -26.46 6.25
CA LEU A 3 -2.15 -25.08 6.24
C LEU A 3 -3.06 -24.10 5.48
N LEU A 4 -3.53 -24.47 4.30
CA LEU A 4 -4.42 -23.63 3.48
C LEU A 4 -5.76 -23.39 4.17
N GLN A 5 -6.31 -24.40 4.84
CA GLN A 5 -7.55 -24.27 5.61
C GLN A 5 -7.41 -23.32 6.80
N ASN A 6 -6.29 -23.41 7.54
CA ASN A 6 -6.02 -22.50 8.65
C ASN A 6 -5.83 -21.05 8.18
N LEU A 7 -5.11 -20.84 7.08
CA LEU A 7 -4.95 -19.52 6.47
C LEU A 7 -6.29 -18.94 6.05
N ASN A 8 -7.13 -19.72 5.36
CA ASN A 8 -8.45 -19.27 4.92
C ASN A 8 -9.33 -18.86 6.11
N HIS A 9 -9.28 -19.60 7.22
CA HIS A 9 -10.03 -19.25 8.42
C HIS A 9 -9.52 -17.99 9.12
N GLN A 10 -8.20 -17.77 9.13
CA GLN A 10 -7.62 -16.53 9.67
C GLN A 10 -7.94 -15.31 8.79
N ILE A 11 -7.80 -15.43 7.47
CA ILE A 11 -8.12 -14.37 6.51
C ILE A 11 -9.59 -14.01 6.61
N ASN A 12 -10.51 -14.98 6.64
CA ASN A 12 -11.94 -14.70 6.77
C ASN A 12 -12.28 -13.98 8.08
N ARG A 13 -11.64 -14.35 9.20
CA ARG A 13 -11.86 -13.64 10.47
C ARG A 13 -11.31 -12.23 10.44
N TRP A 14 -10.13 -12.03 9.85
CA TRP A 14 -9.55 -10.70 9.66
C TRP A 14 -10.43 -9.82 8.75
N ALA A 15 -10.86 -10.34 7.61
CA ALA A 15 -11.70 -9.65 6.64
C ALA A 15 -13.04 -9.25 7.25
N LYS A 16 -13.69 -10.14 8.02
CA LYS A 16 -14.94 -9.80 8.73
C LYS A 16 -14.75 -8.66 9.74
N ARG A 17 -13.64 -8.66 10.48
CA ARG A 17 -13.31 -7.58 11.42
C ARG A 17 -12.98 -6.26 10.73
N LYS A 18 -12.40 -6.34 9.53
CA LYS A 18 -11.93 -5.18 8.76
C LYS A 18 -12.87 -4.76 7.62
N PHE A 19 -14.06 -5.34 7.54
CA PHE A 19 -14.96 -5.18 6.38
C PHE A 19 -15.29 -3.72 6.07
N LEU A 20 -15.62 -2.93 7.10
CA LEU A 20 -15.90 -1.50 6.93
C LEU A 20 -14.65 -0.74 6.49
N GLN A 21 -13.48 -1.00 7.10
CA GLN A 21 -12.24 -0.32 6.70
C GLN A 21 -11.83 -0.68 5.26
N ILE A 22 -12.01 -1.93 4.84
CA ILE A 22 -11.76 -2.38 3.47
C ILE A 22 -12.71 -1.66 2.49
N SER A 23 -13.99 -1.55 2.85
CA SER A 23 -14.99 -0.86 2.03
C SER A 23 -14.66 0.63 1.87
N VAL A 24 -14.31 1.30 2.97
CA VAL A 24 -13.88 2.71 2.96
C VAL A 24 -12.61 2.88 2.14
N PHE A 25 -11.61 2.02 2.34
CA PHE A 25 -10.37 2.03 1.58
C PHE A 25 -10.66 1.96 0.08
N ASN A 26 -11.42 0.94 -0.36
CA ASN A 26 -11.76 0.75 -1.77
C ASN A 26 -12.55 1.92 -2.34
N LEU A 27 -13.53 2.45 -1.59
CA LEU A 27 -14.34 3.59 -2.01
C LEU A 27 -13.47 4.82 -2.26
N VAL A 28 -12.53 5.12 -1.35
CA VAL A 28 -11.59 6.26 -1.52
C VAL A 28 -10.71 6.07 -2.75
N ILE A 29 -10.15 4.87 -2.96
CA ILE A 29 -9.32 4.60 -4.14
C ILE A 29 -10.12 4.74 -5.44
N ILE A 30 -11.34 4.20 -5.49
CA ILE A 30 -12.21 4.33 -6.66
C ILE A 30 -12.52 5.80 -6.97
N LEU A 31 -12.87 6.59 -5.94
CA LEU A 31 -13.14 8.02 -6.11
C LEU A 31 -11.91 8.76 -6.64
N LEU A 32 -10.71 8.47 -6.12
CA LEU A 32 -9.48 9.08 -6.62
C LEU A 32 -9.20 8.75 -8.08
N PHE A 33 -9.44 7.50 -8.50
CA PHE A 33 -9.32 7.10 -9.90
C PHE A 33 -10.36 7.81 -10.78
N LEU A 34 -11.61 7.93 -10.33
CA LEU A 34 -12.67 8.63 -11.06
C LEU A 34 -12.36 10.12 -11.22
N LEU A 35 -11.89 10.79 -10.16
CA LEU A 35 -11.50 12.20 -10.21
C LEU A 35 -10.34 12.43 -11.18
N ARG A 36 -9.36 11.51 -11.19
CA ARG A 36 -8.27 11.52 -12.18
C ARG A 36 -8.81 11.35 -13.60
N SER A 37 -9.67 10.36 -13.84
CA SER A 37 -10.23 10.08 -15.17
C SER A 37 -11.14 11.19 -15.69
N ALA A 38 -11.85 11.89 -14.80
CA ALA A 38 -12.71 13.02 -15.14
C ALA A 38 -11.94 14.31 -15.44
N GLY A 39 -10.62 14.35 -15.19
CA GLY A 39 -9.80 15.55 -15.38
C GLY A 39 -10.22 16.72 -14.49
N TYR A 40 -10.91 16.46 -13.38
CA TYR A 40 -11.65 17.47 -12.61
C TYR A 40 -10.78 18.62 -12.07
N PHE A 41 -9.48 18.38 -11.93
CA PHE A 41 -8.51 19.33 -11.36
C PHE A 41 -7.48 19.83 -12.38
N ASP A 42 -7.60 19.48 -13.66
CA ASP A 42 -6.73 19.99 -14.73
C ASP A 42 -7.13 21.46 -15.05
N PRO A 43 -6.21 22.45 -15.08
CA PRO A 43 -4.74 22.38 -14.96
C PRO A 43 -4.14 22.65 -13.57
N TYR A 44 -4.96 22.96 -12.58
CA TYR A 44 -4.48 23.49 -11.30
C TYR A 44 -3.86 22.42 -10.37
N PHE A 45 -4.31 21.16 -10.45
CA PHE A 45 -3.81 20.08 -9.61
C PHE A 45 -3.94 18.71 -10.30
N LEU A 46 -2.83 18.19 -10.82
CA LEU A 46 -2.85 16.92 -11.55
C LEU A 46 -2.85 15.72 -10.58
N ILE A 47 -3.99 15.04 -10.47
CA ILE A 47 -4.09 13.77 -9.74
C ILE A 47 -3.34 12.69 -10.54
N SER A 48 -2.06 12.51 -10.23
CA SER A 48 -1.22 11.49 -10.87
C SER A 48 -1.48 10.10 -10.30
N VAL A 49 -1.15 9.05 -11.05
CA VAL A 49 -1.26 7.66 -10.55
C VAL A 49 -0.38 7.47 -9.31
N ASN A 50 0.80 8.08 -9.29
CA ASN A 50 1.73 7.98 -8.16
C ASN A 50 1.13 8.59 -6.89
N LEU A 51 0.43 9.72 -7.02
CA LEU A 51 -0.30 10.29 -5.89
C LEU A 51 -1.36 9.32 -5.34
N ILE A 52 -2.13 8.67 -6.22
CA ILE A 52 -3.14 7.69 -5.82
C ILE A 52 -2.49 6.52 -5.08
N VAL A 53 -1.37 5.99 -5.59
CA VAL A 53 -0.62 4.88 -4.96
C VAL A 53 -0.05 5.32 -3.60
N THR A 54 0.55 6.51 -3.51
CA THR A 54 1.04 7.07 -2.25
C THR A 54 -0.08 7.19 -1.23
N VAL A 55 -1.24 7.75 -1.61
CA VAL A 55 -2.41 7.87 -0.73
C VAL A 55 -2.91 6.50 -0.32
N ALA A 56 -2.92 5.52 -1.22
CA ALA A 56 -3.30 4.14 -0.90
C ALA A 56 -2.36 3.52 0.15
N LEU A 57 -1.04 3.67 0.00
CA LEU A 57 -0.05 3.16 0.96
C LEU A 57 -0.23 3.82 2.33
N ILE A 58 -0.46 5.13 2.38
CA ILE A 58 -0.70 5.86 3.63
C ILE A 58 -2.01 5.40 4.29
N LEU A 59 -3.11 5.29 3.53
CA LEU A 59 -4.42 4.87 4.04
C LEU A 59 -4.43 3.41 4.52
N ALA A 60 -3.59 2.55 3.94
CA ALA A 60 -3.47 1.17 4.35
C ALA A 60 -3.02 1.04 5.82
N ILE A 61 -2.29 2.02 6.36
CA ILE A 61 -1.80 2.01 7.74
C ILE A 61 -2.98 2.05 8.74
N PRO A 62 -3.80 3.11 8.82
CA PRO A 62 -4.90 3.17 9.78
C PRO A 62 -6.07 2.25 9.42
N LEU A 63 -6.38 2.06 8.14
CA LEU A 63 -7.57 1.31 7.72
C LEU A 63 -7.32 -0.20 7.81
N LEU A 64 -6.25 -0.67 7.16
CA LEU A 64 -5.95 -2.09 7.03
C LEU A 64 -5.04 -2.61 8.15
N GLY A 65 -4.40 -1.72 8.91
CA GLY A 65 -3.43 -2.10 9.94
C GLY A 65 -2.09 -2.51 9.34
N ALA A 66 -1.71 -1.89 8.22
CA ALA A 66 -0.40 -2.10 7.63
C ALA A 66 0.71 -1.62 8.60
N ASN A 67 1.68 -2.49 8.85
CA ASN A 67 2.87 -2.23 9.67
C ASN A 67 4.12 -2.16 8.79
N SER A 68 5.27 -1.84 9.41
CA SER A 68 6.58 -1.80 8.72
C SER A 68 6.82 -3.05 7.86
N ARG A 69 6.57 -4.25 8.42
CA ARG A 69 6.73 -5.54 7.73
C ARG A 69 5.88 -5.63 6.47
N THR A 70 4.61 -5.23 6.51
CA THR A 70 3.75 -5.26 5.31
C THR A 70 4.24 -4.30 4.22
N MET A 71 4.76 -3.12 4.58
CA MET A 71 5.30 -2.17 3.62
C MET A 71 6.58 -2.67 2.95
N PHE A 72 7.47 -3.34 3.70
CA PHE A 72 8.63 -3.99 3.11
C PHE A 72 8.26 -5.12 2.16
N VAL A 73 7.26 -5.93 2.52
CA VAL A 73 6.74 -6.98 1.62
C VAL A 73 6.16 -6.36 0.34
N ALA A 74 5.36 -5.29 0.46
CA ALA A 74 4.81 -4.58 -0.69
C ALA A 74 5.91 -4.00 -1.60
N SER A 75 6.92 -3.37 -1.00
CA SER A 75 8.09 -2.85 -1.73
C SER A 75 8.82 -3.96 -2.49
N LEU A 76 9.07 -5.11 -1.85
CA LEU A 76 9.71 -6.26 -2.48
C LEU A 76 8.86 -6.82 -3.65
N VAL A 77 7.54 -6.88 -3.48
CA VAL A 77 6.62 -7.31 -4.55
C VAL A 77 6.68 -6.33 -5.73
N PHE A 78 6.63 -5.01 -5.48
CA PHE A 78 6.77 -4.02 -6.54
C PHE A 78 8.12 -4.11 -7.23
N TRP A 79 9.21 -4.31 -6.49
CA TRP A 79 10.54 -4.46 -7.06
C TRP A 79 10.65 -5.67 -7.99
N LEU A 80 10.13 -6.83 -7.56
CA LEU A 80 10.04 -8.01 -8.42
C LEU A 80 9.20 -7.74 -9.67
N PHE A 81 8.10 -7.00 -9.51
CA PHE A 81 7.23 -6.64 -10.63
C PHE A 81 7.91 -5.68 -11.61
N VAL A 82 8.77 -4.75 -11.14
CA VAL A 82 9.62 -3.93 -12.03
C VAL A 82 10.50 -4.81 -12.89
N GLY A 83 11.20 -5.78 -12.28
CA GLY A 83 12.06 -6.70 -13.01
C GLY A 83 11.29 -7.48 -14.08
N PHE A 84 10.11 -7.98 -13.72
CA PHE A 84 9.21 -8.66 -14.65
C PHE A 84 8.76 -7.76 -15.82
N LEU A 85 8.35 -6.52 -15.54
CA LEU A 85 7.91 -5.57 -16.57
C LEU A 85 9.03 -5.18 -17.54
N ARG A 86 10.26 -5.03 -17.05
CA ARG A 86 11.44 -4.77 -17.89
C ARG A 86 11.73 -5.92 -18.85
N VAL A 87 11.58 -7.16 -18.38
CA VAL A 87 11.75 -8.34 -19.25
C VAL A 87 10.71 -8.36 -20.39
N LEU A 88 9.52 -7.80 -20.15
CA LEU A 88 8.46 -7.67 -21.16
C LEU A 88 8.56 -6.41 -22.03
N ASN A 89 9.62 -5.59 -21.89
CA ASN A 89 9.79 -4.30 -22.56
C ASN A 89 8.65 -3.30 -22.29
N LEU A 90 8.04 -3.35 -21.10
CA LEU A 90 7.02 -2.40 -20.66
C LEU A 90 7.64 -1.26 -19.83
N ASP A 91 8.57 -0.52 -20.43
CA ASP A 91 9.44 0.43 -19.71
C ASP A 91 8.68 1.51 -18.94
N VAL A 92 7.65 2.10 -19.54
CA VAL A 92 6.84 3.15 -18.89
C VAL A 92 6.17 2.64 -17.60
N TRP A 93 5.72 1.38 -17.61
CA TRP A 93 5.11 0.76 -16.44
C TRP A 93 6.16 0.32 -15.42
N ALA A 94 7.31 -0.16 -15.90
CA ALA A 94 8.44 -0.51 -15.04
C ALA A 94 8.97 0.71 -14.27
N GLU A 95 9.11 1.86 -14.92
CA GLU A 95 9.52 3.12 -14.27
C GLU A 95 8.53 3.55 -13.19
N ARG A 96 7.23 3.53 -13.49
CA ARG A 96 6.19 3.85 -12.50
C ARG A 96 6.20 2.90 -11.30
N THR A 97 6.35 1.60 -11.58
CA THR A 97 6.41 0.58 -10.51
C THR A 97 7.68 0.72 -9.66
N ALA A 98 8.77 1.20 -10.24
CA ALA A 98 9.99 1.50 -9.49
C ALA A 98 9.77 2.67 -8.51
N VAL A 99 8.98 3.68 -8.91
CA VAL A 99 8.55 4.74 -7.99
C VAL A 99 7.71 4.15 -6.85
N TYR A 100 6.75 3.26 -7.13
CA TYR A 100 5.93 2.63 -6.09
C TYR A 100 6.75 1.78 -5.12
N THR A 101 7.79 1.12 -5.63
CA THR A 101 8.78 0.38 -4.82
C THR A 101 9.44 1.30 -3.81
N TYR A 102 9.90 2.47 -4.27
CA TYR A 102 10.55 3.49 -3.44
C TYR A 102 9.58 4.09 -2.42
N GLU A 103 8.37 4.47 -2.85
CA GLU A 103 7.32 5.01 -1.96
C GLU A 103 7.00 4.04 -0.80
N ALA A 104 6.78 2.76 -1.11
CA ALA A 104 6.52 1.73 -0.11
C ALA A 104 7.72 1.51 0.83
N LEU A 105 8.95 1.58 0.31
CA LEU A 105 10.17 1.43 1.11
C LEU A 105 10.32 2.59 2.10
N VAL A 106 10.16 3.83 1.63
CA VAL A 106 10.25 5.04 2.48
C VAL A 106 9.22 4.98 3.60
N ILE A 107 7.95 4.67 3.26
CA ILE A 107 6.89 4.52 4.27
C ILE A 107 7.24 3.39 5.25
N GLY A 108 7.76 2.27 4.77
CA GLY A 108 8.20 1.16 5.61
C GLY A 108 9.30 1.54 6.61
N VAL A 109 10.30 2.32 6.16
CA VAL A 109 11.37 2.83 7.04
C VAL A 109 10.81 3.80 8.09
N VAL A 110 9.94 4.73 7.69
CA VAL A 110 9.30 5.66 8.63
C VAL A 110 8.50 4.92 9.69
N LEU A 111 7.71 3.91 9.28
CA LEU A 111 6.96 3.06 10.21
C LEU A 111 7.86 2.28 11.15
N LEU A 112 8.98 1.74 10.66
CA LEU A 112 9.93 1.01 11.48
C LEU A 112 10.54 1.91 12.56
N ILE A 113 10.93 3.13 12.21
CA ILE A 113 11.43 4.12 13.17
C ILE A 113 10.35 4.45 14.20
N TYR A 114 9.11 4.67 13.76
CA TYR A 114 7.98 4.97 14.65
C TYR A 114 7.66 3.81 15.61
N GLU A 115 7.62 2.57 15.10
CA GLU A 115 7.41 1.36 15.89
C GLU A 115 8.51 1.18 16.95
N GLU A 116 9.77 1.42 16.60
CA GLU A 116 10.91 1.30 17.50
C GLU A 116 10.91 2.37 18.61
N ILE A 117 10.60 3.63 18.26
CA ILE A 117 10.45 4.71 19.26
C ILE A 117 9.32 4.39 20.24
N LYS A 118 8.18 3.94 19.72
CA LYS A 118 7.03 3.56 20.55
C LYS A 118 7.38 2.41 21.50
N ASN A 119 8.12 1.41 21.02
CA ASN A 119 8.54 0.26 21.83
C ASN A 119 9.47 0.67 22.98
N LYS A 120 10.45 1.55 22.71
CA LYS A 120 11.36 2.07 23.75
C LYS A 120 10.65 2.87 24.83
N ASN A 121 9.64 3.66 24.48
CA ASN A 121 8.86 4.44 25.44
C ASN A 121 8.00 3.55 26.34
N PHE A 122 7.51 2.42 25.82
CA PHE A 122 6.73 1.45 26.60
C PHE A 122 7.56 0.74 27.68
N HIS A 123 8.86 0.54 27.46
CA HIS A 123 9.76 -0.10 28.43
C HIS A 123 10.34 0.87 29.48
N ARG A 124 10.02 2.16 29.42
CA ARG A 124 10.52 3.19 30.35
C ARG A 124 9.45 3.71 31.34
N GLY A 125 8.18 3.31 31.18
CA GLY A 125 7.08 3.65 32.09
C GLY A 125 6.66 2.45 32.92
#